data_AF-A0A4R2DQR6-F1
#
_entry.id   AF-A0A4R2DQR6-F1
#
_cell.length_a   1.000
_cell.length_b   1.000
_cell.length_c   1.000
_cell.angle_alpha   90.00
_cell.angle_beta   90.00
_cell.angle_gamma   90.00
#
_symmetry.space_group_name_H-M   'P 1'
#
loop_
_entity.id
_entity.type
_entity.pdbx_description
1 polymer ?
#
loop_
_entity_poly.entity_id
_entity_poly.type
_entity_poly.pdbx_seq_one_letter_code
_entity_poly.pdbx_strand_id
1 'polypeptide(L)'
;MTDDAALATEIAAGAGELLLTIRATEQDELYGRDLGRRGDHAANAFILGRLAAERPGDAVLSEEAADDPGRVHAERVWIIDPLDGSKEYGWPGHVDWAVHVALWQAGRGLTDGAVAQPALGAVYSTSDHIAAAAHEPLGRFRPSIVVSGSRPPAFIRDVARTVGADLVPMGSAGAKAMAVVRGEADAYVHAGGQWEWDSAAPVAVAQAAGMFCARIDGSPLEYNRPHPYLPDLVICRPDWAPTLMAAVSEHADIPTDSARVAMARAYIQSLISHDASHVRLAEDAWRVENGQRTGNSGTEIRDRLESGAEYRQIRRVRDLTFHEWHHDVVARFLLDITSGPNEVTTVSVTEHFDIPAGDIRSIVAIIEPSPPIS
;
A
#
# COMPACT_ATOMS: atom_id res chain seq x y z
N MET A 1 -3.52 -19.05 26.49
CA MET A 1 -3.61 -18.15 25.32
C MET A 1 -2.21 -17.66 25.06
N THR A 2 -1.72 -17.84 23.83
CA THR A 2 -0.45 -17.27 23.38
C THR A 2 -0.50 -15.76 23.55
N ASP A 3 0.62 -15.14 23.93
CA ASP A 3 0.73 -13.67 23.97
C ASP A 3 0.51 -13.05 22.58
N ASP A 4 0.08 -11.78 22.50
CA ASP A 4 -0.31 -11.16 21.22
C ASP A 4 0.88 -11.02 20.25
N ALA A 5 2.06 -10.63 20.71
CA ALA A 5 3.25 -10.56 19.87
C ALA A 5 3.74 -11.94 19.42
N ALA A 6 3.67 -12.95 20.30
CA ALA A 6 3.97 -14.33 19.93
C ALA A 6 2.97 -14.85 18.89
N LEU A 7 1.68 -14.54 19.03
CA LEU A 7 0.66 -14.88 18.03
C LEU A 7 0.91 -14.20 16.69
N ALA A 8 1.22 -12.90 16.67
CA ALA A 8 1.56 -12.17 15.44
C ALA A 8 2.73 -12.86 14.71
N THR A 9 3.75 -13.26 15.46
CA THR A 9 4.96 -13.94 14.96
C THR A 9 4.62 -15.31 14.36
N GLU A 10 3.83 -16.13 15.08
CA GLU A 10 3.40 -17.45 14.60
C GLU A 10 2.52 -17.38 13.35
N ILE A 11 1.63 -16.39 13.27
CA ILE A 11 0.77 -16.16 12.11
C ILE A 11 1.60 -15.72 10.90
N ALA A 12 2.48 -14.72 11.08
CA ALA A 12 3.34 -14.22 9.99
C ALA A 12 4.26 -15.33 9.46
N ALA A 13 4.88 -16.12 10.36
CA ALA A 13 5.70 -17.26 9.98
C ALA A 13 4.89 -18.33 9.22
N GLY A 14 3.72 -18.70 9.74
CA GLY A 14 2.88 -19.73 9.13
C GLY A 14 2.35 -19.33 7.75
N ALA A 15 1.95 -18.07 7.57
CA ALA A 15 1.57 -17.51 6.27
C ALA A 15 2.75 -17.49 5.31
N GLY A 16 3.95 -17.13 5.80
CA GLY A 16 5.18 -17.18 5.03
C GLY A 16 5.53 -18.57 4.49
N GLU A 17 5.45 -19.60 5.32
CA GLU A 17 5.68 -20.99 4.92
C GLU A 17 4.64 -21.48 3.90
N LEU A 18 3.38 -21.07 4.07
CA LEU A 18 2.31 -21.35 3.10
C LEU A 18 2.63 -20.71 1.74
N LEU A 19 3.04 -19.45 1.71
CA LEU A 19 3.44 -18.73 0.50
C LEU A 19 4.65 -19.38 -0.19
N LEU A 20 5.68 -19.77 0.58
CA LEU A 20 6.82 -20.52 0.04
C LEU A 20 6.38 -21.86 -0.59
N THR A 21 5.46 -22.56 0.07
CA THR A 21 4.91 -23.83 -0.45
C THR A 21 4.18 -23.60 -1.77
N ILE A 22 3.26 -22.63 -1.82
CA ILE A 22 2.51 -22.28 -3.04
C ILE A 22 3.47 -21.93 -4.18
N ARG A 23 4.45 -21.04 -3.92
CA ARG A 23 5.45 -20.66 -4.92
C ARG A 23 6.25 -21.88 -5.39
N ALA A 24 6.65 -22.78 -4.51
CA ALA A 24 7.41 -23.97 -4.88
C ALA A 24 6.60 -24.97 -5.73
N THR A 25 5.31 -25.15 -5.44
CA THR A 25 4.48 -26.19 -6.07
C THR A 25 3.68 -25.71 -7.27
N GLU A 26 3.36 -24.42 -7.35
CA GLU A 26 2.43 -23.87 -8.36
C GLU A 26 3.11 -22.92 -9.36
N GLN A 27 4.39 -22.54 -9.18
CA GLN A 27 5.09 -21.60 -10.09
C GLN A 27 5.26 -22.08 -11.54
N ASP A 28 5.15 -23.39 -11.79
CA ASP A 28 5.21 -23.94 -13.15
C ASP A 28 3.88 -23.74 -13.91
N GLU A 29 2.77 -23.54 -13.19
CA GLU A 29 1.42 -23.38 -13.74
C GLU A 29 0.92 -21.92 -13.64
N LEU A 30 1.26 -21.23 -12.55
CA LEU A 30 0.89 -19.84 -12.28
C LEU A 30 2.13 -18.97 -12.25
N TYR A 31 2.06 -17.79 -12.86
CA TYR A 31 3.19 -16.86 -12.95
C TYR A 31 2.74 -15.41 -12.77
N GLY A 32 3.63 -14.57 -12.25
CA GLY A 32 3.41 -13.13 -12.14
C GLY A 32 2.16 -12.83 -11.31
N ARG A 33 1.22 -12.09 -11.89
CA ARG A 33 0.01 -11.65 -11.19
C ARG A 33 -0.89 -12.80 -10.72
N ASP A 34 -1.00 -13.87 -11.52
CA ASP A 34 -1.89 -14.98 -11.16
C ASP A 34 -1.34 -15.75 -9.95
N LEU A 35 -0.01 -15.88 -9.87
CA LEU A 35 0.65 -16.45 -8.71
C LEU A 35 0.53 -15.52 -7.48
N GLY A 36 0.67 -14.21 -7.67
CA GLY A 36 0.42 -13.19 -6.63
C GLY A 36 -0.95 -13.35 -6.00
N ARG A 37 -2.03 -13.26 -6.81
CA ARG A 37 -3.42 -13.40 -6.34
C ARG A 37 -3.68 -14.72 -5.62
N ARG A 38 -3.10 -15.81 -6.13
CA ARG A 38 -3.19 -17.13 -5.50
C ARG A 38 -2.54 -17.15 -4.12
N GLY A 39 -1.42 -16.44 -3.96
CA GLY A 39 -0.74 -16.23 -2.69
C GLY A 39 -1.57 -15.37 -1.74
N ASP A 40 -1.98 -14.17 -2.18
CA ASP A 40 -2.79 -13.20 -1.44
C ASP A 40 -4.02 -13.89 -0.82
N HIS A 41 -4.83 -14.56 -1.66
CA HIS A 41 -6.06 -15.22 -1.22
C HIS A 41 -5.82 -16.32 -0.16
N ALA A 42 -4.79 -17.14 -0.33
CA ALA A 42 -4.54 -18.24 0.61
C ALA A 42 -3.88 -17.79 1.90
N ALA A 43 -2.97 -16.82 1.85
CA ALA A 43 -2.41 -16.21 3.04
C ALA A 43 -3.51 -15.50 3.83
N ASN A 44 -4.41 -14.75 3.17
CA ASN A 44 -5.54 -14.09 3.82
C ASN A 44 -6.44 -15.10 4.54
N ALA A 45 -6.86 -16.16 3.85
CA ALA A 45 -7.70 -17.20 4.43
C ALA A 45 -7.04 -17.88 5.66
N PHE A 46 -5.73 -18.13 5.59
CA PHE A 46 -4.96 -18.68 6.70
C PHE A 46 -4.94 -17.72 7.90
N ILE A 47 -4.58 -16.45 7.68
CA ILE A 47 -4.45 -15.46 8.75
C ILE A 47 -5.81 -15.21 9.40
N LEU A 48 -6.87 -14.98 8.61
CA LEU A 48 -8.23 -14.77 9.12
C LEU A 48 -8.72 -15.99 9.92
N GLY A 49 -8.46 -17.21 9.45
CA GLY A 49 -8.82 -18.43 10.17
C GLY A 49 -8.12 -18.55 11.52
N ARG A 50 -6.82 -18.23 11.59
CA ARG A 50 -6.04 -18.21 12.84
C ARG A 50 -6.57 -17.15 13.81
N LEU A 51 -6.78 -15.93 13.35
CA LEU A 51 -7.30 -14.84 14.18
C LEU A 51 -8.71 -15.14 14.70
N ALA A 52 -9.60 -15.67 13.86
CA ALA A 52 -10.95 -16.05 14.31
C ALA A 52 -10.92 -17.16 15.37
N ALA A 53 -9.98 -18.10 15.30
CA ALA A 53 -9.85 -19.18 16.27
C ALA A 53 -9.25 -18.71 17.61
N GLU A 54 -8.26 -17.82 17.56
CA GLU A 54 -7.44 -17.46 18.73
C GLU A 54 -7.83 -16.12 19.37
N ARG A 55 -8.46 -15.23 18.60
CA ARG A 55 -8.92 -13.89 18.99
C ARG A 55 -10.32 -13.58 18.41
N PRO A 56 -11.33 -14.41 18.69
CA PRO A 56 -12.68 -14.25 18.10
C PRO A 56 -13.40 -12.93 18.43
N GLY A 57 -12.91 -12.16 19.42
CA GLY A 57 -13.47 -10.87 19.80
C GLY A 57 -12.74 -9.65 19.22
N ASP A 58 -11.60 -9.85 18.54
CA ASP A 58 -10.85 -8.76 17.94
C ASP A 58 -11.37 -8.49 16.51
N ALA A 59 -11.41 -7.23 16.09
CA ALA A 59 -11.71 -6.90 14.71
C ALA A 59 -10.48 -7.12 13.82
N VAL A 60 -10.69 -7.23 12.50
CA VAL A 60 -9.61 -7.40 11.53
C VAL A 60 -9.80 -6.42 10.37
N LEU A 61 -8.73 -5.72 10.01
CA LEU A 61 -8.58 -4.97 8.77
C LEU A 61 -7.55 -5.71 7.91
N SER A 62 -7.98 -6.25 6.78
CA SER A 62 -7.13 -6.95 5.81
C SER A 62 -7.11 -6.20 4.49
N GLU A 63 -5.97 -6.22 3.79
CA GLU A 63 -5.92 -5.82 2.38
C GLU A 63 -6.92 -6.62 1.53
N GLU A 64 -6.96 -7.93 1.78
CA GLU A 64 -7.64 -8.93 0.95
C GLU A 64 -9.09 -9.22 1.40
N ALA A 65 -9.66 -8.37 2.25
CA ALA A 65 -11.05 -8.48 2.70
C ALA A 65 -11.77 -7.15 2.65
N ALA A 66 -13.09 -7.22 2.44
CA ALA A 66 -13.97 -6.06 2.59
C ALA A 66 -13.84 -5.50 4.01
N ASP A 67 -13.75 -4.18 4.12
CA ASP A 67 -13.60 -3.51 5.39
C ASP A 67 -14.94 -3.45 6.13
N ASP A 68 -15.04 -4.03 7.33
CA ASP A 68 -16.18 -3.80 8.23
C ASP A 68 -16.00 -2.46 8.93
N PRO A 69 -16.83 -1.42 8.63
CA PRO A 69 -16.69 -0.11 9.25
C PRO A 69 -16.84 -0.15 10.78
N GLY A 70 -17.42 -1.20 11.36
CA GLY A 70 -17.51 -1.40 12.80
C GLY A 70 -16.16 -1.43 13.50
N ARG A 71 -15.06 -1.75 12.80
CA ARG A 71 -13.71 -1.83 13.39
C ARG A 71 -13.23 -0.54 14.06
N VAL A 72 -13.71 0.62 13.60
CA VAL A 72 -13.29 1.92 14.17
C VAL A 72 -13.78 2.13 15.61
N HIS A 73 -14.73 1.31 16.05
CA HIS A 73 -15.26 1.30 17.41
C HIS A 73 -14.73 0.12 18.24
N ALA A 74 -13.93 -0.77 17.65
CA ALA A 74 -13.34 -1.88 18.36
C ALA A 74 -12.15 -1.44 19.22
N GLU A 75 -11.99 -2.08 20.38
CA GLU A 75 -10.86 -1.84 21.29
C GLU A 75 -9.55 -2.45 20.78
N ARG A 76 -9.65 -3.46 19.91
CA ARG A 76 -8.54 -4.26 19.38
C ARG A 76 -8.79 -4.57 17.91
N VAL A 77 -7.83 -4.23 17.06
CA VAL A 77 -7.90 -4.43 15.61
C VAL A 77 -6.60 -5.03 15.11
N TRP A 78 -6.68 -6.21 14.50
CA TRP A 78 -5.56 -6.77 13.74
C TRP A 78 -5.53 -6.12 12.36
N ILE A 79 -4.40 -5.51 12.00
CA ILE A 79 -4.18 -4.89 10.69
C ILE A 79 -3.18 -5.77 9.96
N ILE A 80 -3.61 -6.38 8.85
CA ILE A 80 -2.84 -7.41 8.17
C ILE A 80 -2.66 -7.12 6.68
N ASP A 81 -1.47 -7.43 6.20
CA ASP A 81 -1.15 -7.55 4.78
C ASP A 81 -0.73 -9.00 4.55
N PRO A 82 -1.60 -9.84 3.94
CA PRO A 82 -1.30 -11.24 3.74
C PRO A 82 -0.09 -11.51 2.84
N LEU A 83 0.24 -10.59 1.93
CA LEU A 83 1.38 -10.69 1.03
C LEU A 83 1.73 -9.29 0.47
N ASP A 84 2.61 -8.58 1.19
CA ASP A 84 3.13 -7.29 0.72
C ASP A 84 4.20 -7.53 -0.36
N GLY A 85 4.00 -6.92 -1.52
CA GLY A 85 4.84 -7.17 -2.70
C GLY A 85 4.39 -8.40 -3.48
N SER A 86 3.08 -8.62 -3.67
CA SER A 86 2.53 -9.73 -4.48
C SER A 86 3.06 -9.73 -5.91
N LYS A 87 3.43 -8.55 -6.43
CA LYS A 87 4.22 -8.44 -7.67
C LYS A 87 5.55 -9.16 -7.48
N GLU A 88 6.44 -8.69 -6.61
CA GLU A 88 7.75 -9.31 -6.40
C GLU A 88 7.64 -10.82 -6.09
N TYR A 89 6.68 -11.24 -5.28
CA TYR A 89 6.40 -12.66 -5.02
C TYR A 89 6.13 -13.46 -6.31
N GLY A 90 5.33 -12.92 -7.23
CA GLY A 90 4.96 -13.56 -8.49
C GLY A 90 6.08 -13.68 -9.52
N TRP A 91 7.22 -12.99 -9.34
CA TRP A 91 8.34 -13.01 -10.28
C TRP A 91 9.51 -13.85 -9.76
N PRO A 92 10.13 -14.75 -10.55
CA PRO A 92 11.24 -15.59 -10.09
C PRO A 92 12.46 -14.79 -9.63
N GLY A 93 13.16 -15.30 -8.63
CA GLY A 93 14.40 -14.73 -8.10
C GLY A 93 14.23 -13.53 -7.17
N HIS A 94 13.03 -12.95 -7.09
CA HIS A 94 12.71 -11.90 -6.12
C HIS A 94 12.54 -12.46 -4.71
N VAL A 95 13.11 -11.72 -3.76
CA VAL A 95 13.15 -12.03 -2.32
C VAL A 95 12.58 -10.87 -1.48
N ASP A 96 12.22 -9.77 -2.12
CA ASP A 96 11.74 -8.52 -1.54
C ASP A 96 10.20 -8.47 -1.48
N TRP A 97 9.62 -9.42 -0.73
CA TRP A 97 8.19 -9.52 -0.39
C TRP A 97 8.04 -9.97 1.07
N ALA A 98 6.89 -9.69 1.68
CA ALA A 98 6.69 -9.86 3.11
C ALA A 98 5.26 -10.30 3.48
N VAL A 99 5.06 -10.63 4.76
CA VAL A 99 3.74 -10.77 5.40
C VAL A 99 3.69 -9.83 6.59
N HIS A 100 2.63 -9.04 6.73
CA HIS A 100 2.43 -8.12 7.84
C HIS A 100 1.31 -8.58 8.76
N VAL A 101 1.60 -8.65 10.05
CA VAL A 101 0.59 -8.91 11.08
C VAL A 101 0.81 -7.94 12.22
N ALA A 102 -0.09 -6.98 12.42
CA ALA A 102 -0.01 -6.02 13.52
C ALA A 102 -1.29 -6.03 14.35
N LEU A 103 -1.15 -5.73 15.63
CA LEU A 103 -2.25 -5.46 16.54
C LEU A 103 -2.23 -3.98 16.94
N TRP A 104 -3.33 -3.31 16.65
CA TRP A 104 -3.66 -1.99 17.16
C TRP A 104 -4.61 -2.11 18.35
N GLN A 105 -4.39 -1.28 19.38
CA GLN A 105 -5.26 -1.18 20.55
C GLN A 105 -5.67 0.26 20.83
N ALA A 106 -6.95 0.47 21.15
CA ALA A 106 -7.50 1.78 21.46
C ALA A 106 -6.74 2.45 22.62
N GLY A 107 -6.38 3.72 22.43
CA GLY A 107 -5.60 4.50 23.39
C GLY A 107 -4.13 4.11 23.53
N ARG A 108 -3.66 3.04 22.87
CA ARG A 108 -2.27 2.57 22.92
C ARG A 108 -1.56 2.60 21.57
N GLY A 109 -2.30 2.59 20.46
CA GLY A 109 -1.72 2.53 19.11
C GLY A 109 -1.32 1.10 18.74
N LEU A 110 -0.28 0.96 17.93
CA LEU A 110 0.30 -0.34 17.60
C LEU A 110 1.05 -0.90 18.82
N THR A 111 0.62 -2.04 19.32
CA THR A 111 1.22 -2.67 20.53
C THR A 111 2.08 -3.86 20.19
N ASP A 112 1.65 -4.64 19.21
CA ASP A 112 2.27 -5.91 18.86
C ASP A 112 2.31 -6.05 17.34
N GLY A 113 3.32 -6.72 16.80
CA GLY A 113 3.36 -6.99 15.38
C GLY A 113 4.55 -7.81 14.94
N ALA A 114 4.43 -8.40 13.76
CA ALA A 114 5.48 -9.15 13.11
C ALA A 114 5.50 -8.92 11.60
N VAL A 115 6.72 -8.92 11.04
CA VAL A 115 6.99 -8.89 9.60
C VAL A 115 7.76 -10.15 9.25
N ALA A 116 7.16 -11.05 8.46
CA ALA A 116 7.90 -12.18 7.88
C ALA A 116 8.52 -11.77 6.54
N GLN A 117 9.77 -12.18 6.29
CA GLN A 117 10.42 -12.16 4.99
C GLN A 117 10.79 -13.59 4.60
N PRO A 118 9.83 -14.36 4.06
CA PRO A 118 9.96 -15.82 3.99
C PRO A 118 11.12 -16.25 3.08
N ALA A 119 11.35 -15.53 1.97
CA ALA A 119 12.48 -15.81 1.08
C ALA A 119 13.87 -15.62 1.75
N LEU A 120 13.94 -14.88 2.86
CA LEU A 120 15.14 -14.70 3.68
C LEU A 120 15.16 -15.62 4.90
N GLY A 121 14.11 -16.42 5.13
CA GLY A 121 13.99 -17.28 6.31
C GLY A 121 13.93 -16.51 7.63
N ALA A 122 13.37 -15.30 7.62
CA ALA A 122 13.36 -14.39 8.77
C ALA A 122 11.95 -13.93 9.14
N VAL A 123 11.72 -13.75 10.45
CA VAL A 123 10.55 -13.07 11.00
C VAL A 123 11.05 -12.10 12.06
N TYR A 124 10.60 -10.85 11.97
CA TYR A 124 10.91 -9.78 12.90
C TYR A 124 9.67 -9.46 13.71
N SER A 125 9.81 -9.28 15.02
CA SER A 125 8.70 -9.14 15.96
C SER A 125 8.92 -7.98 16.93
N THR A 126 7.83 -7.39 17.43
CA THR A 126 7.89 -6.44 18.55
C THR A 126 8.41 -7.05 19.85
N SER A 127 8.35 -8.39 19.98
CA SER A 127 8.95 -9.12 21.10
C SER A 127 10.46 -9.31 20.97
N ASP A 128 11.03 -9.08 19.78
CA ASP A 128 12.46 -9.22 19.61
C ASP A 128 13.15 -8.13 20.42
N HIS A 129 14.05 -8.52 21.30
CA HIS A 129 15.05 -7.61 21.82
C HIS A 129 16.08 -7.37 20.73
N ILE A 130 15.67 -6.70 19.65
CA ILE A 130 16.59 -6.04 18.73
C ILE A 130 17.18 -4.92 19.57
N ALA A 131 18.28 -5.22 20.27
CA ALA A 131 19.07 -4.22 20.95
C ALA A 131 19.33 -3.16 19.89
N ALA A 132 18.63 -2.02 19.98
CA ALA A 132 18.46 -1.02 18.92
C ALA A 132 19.71 -1.07 18.09
N ALA A 133 19.64 -1.77 16.92
CA ALA A 133 20.82 -2.28 16.24
C ALA A 133 21.83 -1.17 16.33
N ALA A 134 22.93 -1.36 17.08
CA ALA A 134 23.74 -0.24 17.53
C ALA A 134 24.33 0.38 16.27
N HIS A 135 23.56 1.29 15.67
CA HIS A 135 23.85 1.81 14.37
C HIS A 135 25.02 2.69 14.66
N GLU A 136 26.20 2.22 14.29
CA GLU A 136 27.41 3.03 14.35
C GLU A 136 27.05 4.38 13.75
N PRO A 137 27.24 5.50 14.49
CA PRO A 137 26.85 6.82 14.03
C PRO A 137 27.28 7.00 12.59
N LEU A 138 26.41 7.58 11.76
CA LEU A 138 26.70 7.76 10.33
C LEU A 138 28.14 8.28 10.16
N GLY A 139 29.00 7.38 9.71
CA GLY A 139 30.45 7.57 9.72
C GLY A 139 30.91 8.27 8.45
N ARG A 140 32.01 7.77 7.87
CA ARG A 140 32.53 8.26 6.58
C ARG A 140 31.77 7.74 5.35
N PHE A 141 30.81 6.85 5.52
CA PHE A 141 30.07 6.25 4.41
C PHE A 141 28.88 7.13 4.02
N ARG A 142 28.53 7.11 2.74
CA ARG A 142 27.31 7.77 2.26
C ARG A 142 26.10 6.98 2.76
N PRO A 143 25.12 7.63 3.42
CA PRO A 143 23.92 6.95 3.85
C PRO A 143 23.07 6.52 2.66
N SER A 144 22.17 5.56 2.86
CA SER A 144 21.24 5.10 1.82
C SER A 144 19.78 5.28 2.23
N ILE A 145 18.95 5.68 1.26
CA ILE A 145 17.50 5.78 1.41
C ILE A 145 16.87 4.73 0.49
N VAL A 146 16.20 3.74 1.07
CA VAL A 146 15.36 2.81 0.31
C VAL A 146 14.04 3.47 -0.07
N VAL A 147 13.62 3.24 -1.31
CA VAL A 147 12.40 3.82 -1.90
C VAL A 147 11.69 2.75 -2.74
N SER A 148 10.39 2.95 -2.99
CA SER A 148 9.66 2.08 -3.93
C SER A 148 10.35 2.07 -5.29
N GLY A 149 10.63 0.86 -5.81
CA GLY A 149 11.21 0.69 -7.15
C GLY A 149 10.24 1.08 -8.28
N SER A 150 8.93 1.06 -8.02
CA SER A 150 7.89 1.38 -8.99
C SER A 150 7.37 2.82 -8.86
N ARG A 151 7.26 3.34 -7.64
CA ARG A 151 6.63 4.64 -7.34
C ARG A 151 7.46 5.44 -6.32
N PRO A 152 8.71 5.83 -6.63
CA PRO A 152 9.50 6.65 -5.72
C PRO A 152 8.87 8.06 -5.58
N PRO A 153 8.93 8.71 -4.40
CA PRO A 153 8.39 10.05 -4.21
C PRO A 153 9.05 11.06 -5.16
N ALA A 154 8.27 11.98 -5.74
CA ALA A 154 8.79 12.95 -6.72
C ALA A 154 9.95 13.79 -6.17
N PHE A 155 9.86 14.19 -4.90
CA PHE A 155 10.85 15.03 -4.21
C PHE A 155 12.12 14.27 -3.77
N ILE A 156 12.14 12.94 -3.83
CA ILE A 156 13.15 12.16 -3.11
C ILE A 156 14.57 12.35 -3.65
N ARG A 157 14.70 12.68 -4.94
CA ARG A 157 16.01 12.96 -5.57
C ARG A 157 16.66 14.22 -5.02
N ASP A 158 15.86 15.23 -4.68
CA ASP A 158 16.36 16.49 -4.14
C ASP A 158 16.67 16.37 -2.65
N VAL A 159 15.87 15.60 -1.90
CA VAL A 159 16.20 15.17 -0.53
C VAL A 159 17.54 14.44 -0.50
N ALA A 160 17.71 13.39 -1.32
CA ALA A 160 18.94 12.60 -1.36
C ALA A 160 20.17 13.44 -1.70
N ARG A 161 20.04 14.40 -2.63
CA ARG A 161 21.13 15.35 -2.95
C ARG A 161 21.49 16.23 -1.77
N THR A 162 20.49 16.71 -1.03
CA THR A 162 20.65 17.60 0.12
C THR A 162 21.36 16.91 1.29
N VAL A 163 20.97 15.66 1.58
CA VAL A 163 21.56 14.89 2.69
C VAL A 163 22.78 14.04 2.28
N GLY A 164 23.15 14.06 0.99
CA GLY A 164 24.29 13.30 0.46
C GLY A 164 24.10 11.78 0.48
N ALA A 165 22.86 11.32 0.28
CA ALA A 165 22.50 9.91 0.32
C ALA A 165 22.39 9.27 -1.07
N ASP A 166 22.58 7.95 -1.12
CA ASP A 166 22.29 7.13 -2.29
C ASP A 166 20.84 6.60 -2.22
N LEU A 167 20.15 6.54 -3.37
CA LEU A 167 18.80 5.99 -3.46
C LEU A 167 18.85 4.52 -3.86
N VAL A 168 18.17 3.65 -3.10
CA VAL A 168 18.14 2.21 -3.34
C VAL A 168 16.69 1.78 -3.64
N PRO A 169 16.37 1.42 -4.89
CA PRO A 169 15.03 0.91 -5.21
C PRO A 169 14.83 -0.49 -4.62
N MET A 170 13.67 -0.72 -4.01
CA MET A 170 13.29 -2.01 -3.41
C MET A 170 11.77 -2.22 -3.45
N GLY A 171 11.32 -3.45 -3.72
CA GLY A 171 9.91 -3.88 -3.59
C GLY A 171 9.45 -3.90 -2.13
N SER A 172 8.17 -4.19 -1.86
CA SER A 172 7.56 -4.42 -0.53
C SER A 172 7.81 -3.35 0.56
N ALA A 173 6.76 -2.77 1.13
CA ALA A 173 6.90 -1.86 2.26
C ALA A 173 7.61 -2.52 3.46
N GLY A 174 7.29 -3.77 3.76
CA GLY A 174 7.94 -4.60 4.77
C GLY A 174 9.42 -4.84 4.50
N ALA A 175 9.80 -5.20 3.28
CA ALA A 175 11.20 -5.41 2.93
C ALA A 175 12.03 -4.14 3.11
N LYS A 176 11.50 -2.98 2.71
CA LYS A 176 12.14 -1.67 2.89
C LYS A 176 12.33 -1.31 4.36
N ALA A 177 11.28 -1.45 5.17
CA ALA A 177 11.38 -1.15 6.59
C ALA A 177 12.35 -2.09 7.30
N MET A 178 12.32 -3.40 6.98
CA MET A 178 13.21 -4.37 7.62
C MET A 178 14.66 -4.22 7.16
N ALA A 179 14.92 -3.69 5.97
CA ALA A 179 16.27 -3.28 5.57
C ALA A 179 16.83 -2.18 6.47
N VAL A 180 16.00 -1.23 6.92
CA VAL A 180 16.39 -0.22 7.92
C VAL A 180 16.64 -0.87 9.28
N VAL A 181 15.72 -1.72 9.74
CA VAL A 181 15.85 -2.43 11.04
C VAL A 181 17.11 -3.30 11.11
N ARG A 182 17.50 -3.94 9.98
CA ARG A 182 18.75 -4.71 9.87
C ARG A 182 20.01 -3.86 9.72
N GLY A 183 19.88 -2.55 9.48
CA GLY A 183 21.02 -1.66 9.17
C GLY A 183 21.62 -1.85 7.78
N GLU A 184 20.87 -2.43 6.84
CA GLU A 184 21.23 -2.51 5.42
C GLU A 184 20.93 -1.19 4.68
N ALA A 185 20.01 -0.39 5.23
CA ALA A 185 19.69 0.95 4.79
C ALA A 185 19.56 1.92 5.98
N ASP A 186 19.70 3.22 5.74
CA ASP A 186 19.63 4.23 6.81
C ASP A 186 18.25 4.88 6.93
N ALA A 187 17.45 4.85 5.86
CA ALA A 187 16.08 5.31 5.87
C ALA A 187 15.21 4.63 4.80
N TYR A 188 13.92 4.56 5.08
CA TYR A 188 12.84 4.28 4.16
C TYR A 188 11.94 5.53 4.10
N VAL A 189 11.80 6.11 2.91
CA VAL A 189 10.89 7.24 2.67
C VAL A 189 9.88 6.86 1.59
N HIS A 190 8.61 7.05 1.91
CA HIS A 190 7.51 6.86 0.97
C HIS A 190 6.55 8.05 1.01
N ALA A 191 6.01 8.40 -0.15
CA ALA A 191 4.92 9.34 -0.32
C ALA A 191 4.18 9.05 -1.63
N GLY A 192 2.96 9.57 -1.76
CA GLY A 192 2.10 9.31 -2.92
C GLY A 192 1.16 8.13 -2.73
N GLY A 193 1.01 7.66 -1.49
CA GLY A 193 -0.05 6.75 -1.07
C GLY A 193 0.37 5.34 -0.74
N GLN A 194 -0.09 4.91 0.44
CA GLN A 194 -0.05 3.56 1.01
C GLN A 194 -1.32 3.37 1.83
N TRP A 195 -1.48 2.19 2.36
CA TRP A 195 -2.54 1.84 3.27
C TRP A 195 -1.99 1.49 4.66
N GLU A 196 -2.89 1.37 5.63
CA GLU A 196 -2.52 1.03 7.00
C GLU A 196 -1.83 -0.34 7.06
N TRP A 197 -2.28 -1.34 6.29
CA TRP A 197 -1.67 -2.68 6.25
C TRP A 197 -0.26 -2.71 5.66
N ASP A 198 0.06 -1.82 4.72
CA ASP A 198 1.42 -1.68 4.17
C ASP A 198 2.45 -1.30 5.25
N SER A 199 2.00 -0.59 6.31
CA SER A 199 2.92 0.06 7.27
C SER A 199 2.73 -0.36 8.72
N ALA A 200 1.58 -0.89 9.13
CA ALA A 200 1.28 -1.17 10.53
C ALA A 200 2.32 -2.10 11.18
N ALA A 201 2.54 -3.29 10.62
CA ALA A 201 3.53 -4.22 11.18
C ALA A 201 4.98 -3.72 11.00
N PRO A 202 5.37 -3.19 9.82
CA PRO A 202 6.67 -2.56 9.64
C PRO A 202 7.00 -1.47 10.67
N VAL A 203 6.05 -0.59 10.96
CA VAL A 203 6.21 0.51 11.93
C VAL A 203 6.24 -0.02 13.36
N ALA A 204 5.37 -0.97 13.72
CA ALA A 204 5.40 -1.59 15.04
C ALA A 204 6.78 -2.20 15.35
N VAL A 205 7.31 -3.00 14.42
CA VAL A 205 8.63 -3.63 14.55
C VAL A 205 9.74 -2.58 14.54
N ALA A 206 9.69 -1.58 13.65
CA ALA A 206 10.70 -0.52 13.59
C ALA A 206 10.74 0.33 14.88
N GLN A 207 9.59 0.67 15.46
CA GLN A 207 9.50 1.37 16.74
C GLN A 207 10.04 0.52 17.89
N ALA A 208 9.72 -0.77 17.95
CA ALA A 208 10.26 -1.70 18.94
C ALA A 208 11.80 -1.84 18.82
N ALA A 209 12.34 -1.77 17.61
CA ALA A 209 13.77 -1.73 17.33
C ALA A 209 14.41 -0.34 17.60
N GLY A 210 13.64 0.65 18.05
CA GLY A 210 14.13 1.98 18.40
C GLY A 210 14.34 2.91 17.20
N MET A 211 13.78 2.62 16.03
CA MET A 211 13.86 3.50 14.86
C MET A 211 12.93 4.71 14.99
N PHE A 212 13.27 5.81 14.32
CA PHE A 212 12.37 6.95 14.16
C PHE A 212 11.32 6.62 13.09
N CYS A 213 10.04 6.79 13.45
CA CYS A 213 8.90 6.55 12.55
C CYS A 213 7.93 7.73 12.62
N ALA A 214 7.64 8.37 11.49
CA ALA A 214 6.71 9.49 11.41
C ALA A 214 6.11 9.64 9.99
N ARG A 215 5.13 10.52 9.84
CA ARG A 215 4.73 11.09 8.56
C ARG A 215 5.83 12.01 8.02
N ILE A 216 5.79 12.35 6.74
CA ILE A 216 6.80 13.24 6.11
C ILE A 216 6.76 14.68 6.67
N ASP A 217 5.64 15.08 7.27
CA ASP A 217 5.49 16.35 7.99
C ASP A 217 5.94 16.26 9.47
N GLY A 218 6.40 15.09 9.91
CA GLY A 218 6.83 14.81 11.28
C GLY A 218 5.71 14.47 12.27
N SER A 219 4.45 14.46 11.84
CA SER A 219 3.33 14.04 12.69
C SER A 219 3.35 12.52 12.95
N PRO A 220 2.73 12.05 14.05
CA PRO A 220 2.61 10.62 14.33
C PRO A 220 1.86 9.85 13.24
N LEU A 221 2.25 8.59 13.03
CA LEU A 221 1.51 7.65 12.20
C LEU A 221 0.29 7.15 12.99
N GLU A 222 -0.89 7.27 12.41
CA GLU A 222 -2.15 6.88 13.04
C GLU A 222 -2.79 5.72 12.27
N TYR A 223 -3.44 4.84 13.02
CA TYR A 223 -4.02 3.59 12.53
C TYR A 223 -5.44 3.40 13.08
N ASN A 224 -6.15 2.44 12.50
CA ASN A 224 -7.58 2.22 12.67
C ASN A 224 -8.42 3.47 12.33
N ARG A 225 -8.03 4.22 11.30
CA ARG A 225 -8.84 5.34 10.80
C ARG A 225 -10.02 4.82 9.99
N PRO A 226 -11.17 5.54 9.94
CA PRO A 226 -12.31 5.16 9.10
C PRO A 226 -11.96 4.97 7.63
N HIS A 227 -10.92 5.67 7.18
CA HIS A 227 -10.31 5.43 5.90
C HIS A 227 -8.85 5.00 6.14
N PRO A 228 -8.49 3.75 5.81
CA PRO A 228 -7.20 3.18 6.18
C PRO A 228 -6.07 3.61 5.23
N TYR A 229 -6.15 4.80 4.66
CA TYR A 229 -5.11 5.32 3.75
C TYR A 229 -4.08 6.11 4.54
N LEU A 230 -2.81 5.77 4.32
CA LEU A 230 -1.66 6.39 4.95
C LEU A 230 -0.76 6.97 3.83
N PRO A 231 -0.79 8.30 3.58
CA PRO A 231 -0.26 8.85 2.33
C PRO A 231 1.25 8.71 2.18
N ASP A 232 1.96 8.67 3.31
CA ASP A 232 3.40 8.82 3.37
C ASP A 232 3.93 8.37 4.72
N LEU A 233 5.22 8.03 4.76
CA LEU A 233 5.94 7.73 6.00
C LEU A 233 7.44 7.95 5.80
N VAL A 234 8.12 8.10 6.94
CA VAL A 234 9.56 8.01 7.10
C VAL A 234 9.86 7.02 8.22
N ILE A 235 10.66 6.00 7.92
CA ILE A 235 11.30 5.14 8.93
C ILE A 235 12.81 5.33 8.76
N CYS A 236 13.52 5.79 9.79
CA CYS A 236 14.96 6.00 9.69
C CYS A 236 15.67 5.85 11.02
N ARG A 237 17.00 5.86 10.97
CA ARG A 237 17.83 5.88 12.17
C ARG A 237 17.57 7.15 13.00
N PRO A 238 17.46 7.06 14.34
CA PRO A 238 17.17 8.21 15.19
C PRO A 238 18.22 9.33 15.13
N ASP A 239 19.50 9.00 14.95
CA ASP A 239 20.60 9.96 14.84
C ASP A 239 20.53 10.79 13.54
N TRP A 240 19.94 10.22 12.48
CA TRP A 240 19.80 10.89 11.19
C TRP A 240 18.46 11.62 11.00
N ALA A 241 17.44 11.24 11.78
CA ALA A 241 16.08 11.77 11.66
C ALA A 241 15.99 13.31 11.59
N PRO A 242 16.69 14.11 12.44
CA PRO A 242 16.60 15.57 12.35
C PRO A 242 17.09 16.13 11.00
N THR A 243 18.14 15.53 10.43
CA THR A 243 18.72 15.97 9.15
C THR A 243 17.82 15.56 7.99
N LEU A 244 17.35 14.30 7.99
CA LEU A 244 16.48 13.78 6.94
C LEU A 244 15.14 14.51 6.92
N MET A 245 14.50 14.71 8.07
CA MET A 245 13.22 15.40 8.17
C MET A 245 13.30 16.87 7.76
N ALA A 246 14.41 17.56 8.05
CA ALA A 246 14.62 18.93 7.57
C ALA A 246 14.68 18.99 6.05
N ALA A 247 15.41 18.07 5.41
CA ALA A 247 15.47 17.99 3.96
C ALA A 247 14.12 17.58 3.33
N VAL A 248 13.40 16.63 3.94
CA VAL A 248 12.05 16.26 3.50
C VAL A 248 11.12 17.47 3.57
N SER A 249 11.13 18.22 4.67
CA SER A 249 10.31 19.43 4.82
C SER A 249 10.69 20.55 3.83
N GLU A 250 11.92 20.59 3.35
CA GLU A 250 12.38 21.58 2.35
C GLU A 250 11.86 21.27 0.94
N HIS A 251 11.82 19.98 0.57
CA HIS A 251 11.58 19.55 -0.81
C HIS A 251 10.21 18.92 -1.05
N ALA A 252 9.55 18.41 -0.01
CA ALA A 252 8.22 17.84 -0.14
C ALA A 252 7.19 18.97 -0.28
N ASP A 253 6.65 19.13 -1.49
CA ASP A 253 5.34 19.77 -1.62
C ASP A 253 4.33 18.89 -0.84
N ILE A 254 3.48 19.51 -0.02
CA ILE A 254 2.39 18.84 0.68
C ILE A 254 1.07 19.04 -0.09
N PRO A 255 0.81 18.40 -1.25
CA PRO A 255 -0.54 18.14 -1.68
C PRO A 255 -0.95 16.79 -1.09
N THR A 256 -1.49 16.81 0.12
CA THR A 256 -2.17 15.66 0.68
C THR A 256 -3.55 15.59 0.05
N ASP A 257 -3.71 14.75 -0.96
CA ASP A 257 -5.02 14.20 -1.25
C ASP A 257 -5.66 13.76 0.07
N SER A 258 -6.94 14.06 0.25
CA SER A 258 -7.69 13.33 1.26
C SER A 258 -7.65 11.84 0.91
N ALA A 259 -7.91 11.02 1.90
CA ALA A 259 -7.94 9.58 1.73
C ALA A 259 -8.86 9.15 0.56
N ARG A 260 -10.03 9.78 0.42
CA ARG A 260 -10.96 9.52 -0.69
C ARG A 260 -10.43 9.98 -2.04
N VAL A 261 -9.80 11.15 -2.10
CA VAL A 261 -9.18 11.65 -3.33
C VAL A 261 -8.07 10.69 -3.77
N ALA A 262 -7.29 10.15 -2.83
CA ALA A 262 -6.28 9.16 -3.15
C ALA A 262 -6.87 7.86 -3.70
N MET A 263 -8.00 7.37 -3.15
CA MET A 263 -8.71 6.22 -3.71
C MET A 263 -9.21 6.46 -5.13
N ALA A 264 -9.85 7.61 -5.37
CA ALA A 264 -10.30 8.00 -6.71
C ALA A 264 -9.11 8.14 -7.67
N ARG A 265 -7.98 8.69 -7.21
CA ARG A 265 -6.75 8.77 -8.01
C ARG A 265 -6.17 7.40 -8.33
N ALA A 266 -6.11 6.48 -7.37
CA ALA A 266 -5.64 5.11 -7.60
C ALA A 266 -6.48 4.42 -8.67
N TYR A 267 -7.82 4.57 -8.61
CA TYR A 267 -8.71 4.11 -9.67
C TYR A 267 -8.35 4.69 -11.03
N ILE A 268 -8.22 6.02 -11.15
CA ILE A 268 -7.93 6.70 -12.42
C ILE A 268 -6.55 6.31 -12.97
N GLN A 269 -5.55 6.11 -12.11
CA GLN A 269 -4.22 5.65 -12.51
C GLN A 269 -4.24 4.20 -13.03
N SER A 270 -5.11 3.34 -12.50
CA SER A 270 -5.27 1.97 -12.96
C SER A 270 -5.82 1.88 -14.39
N LEU A 271 -6.56 2.90 -14.87
CA LEU A 271 -7.04 2.99 -16.25
C LEU A 271 -5.90 2.95 -17.29
N ILE A 272 -4.71 3.44 -16.93
CA ILE A 272 -3.53 3.47 -17.81
C ILE A 272 -2.58 2.31 -17.50
N SER A 273 -2.33 2.09 -16.21
CA SER A 273 -1.34 1.08 -15.79
C SER A 273 -1.85 -0.34 -15.91
N HIS A 274 -3.17 -0.54 -15.99
CA HIS A 274 -3.82 -1.85 -15.93
C HIS A 274 -3.42 -2.64 -14.68
N ASP A 275 -3.11 -1.91 -13.61
CA ASP A 275 -2.72 -2.41 -12.30
C ASP A 275 -3.75 -1.94 -11.28
N ALA A 276 -4.66 -2.85 -10.91
CA ALA A 276 -5.73 -2.59 -9.96
C ALA A 276 -5.38 -3.05 -8.53
N SER A 277 -4.12 -3.41 -8.26
CA SER A 277 -3.65 -3.87 -6.94
C SER A 277 -4.03 -2.93 -5.80
N HIS A 278 -3.98 -1.62 -6.04
CA HIS A 278 -4.33 -0.60 -5.04
C HIS A 278 -5.75 -0.04 -5.19
N VAL A 279 -6.60 -0.63 -6.03
CA VAL A 279 -7.99 -0.18 -6.24
C VAL A 279 -8.93 -0.94 -5.32
N ARG A 280 -9.41 -0.27 -4.27
CA ARG A 280 -10.36 -0.84 -3.32
C ARG A 280 -11.81 -0.58 -3.73
N LEU A 281 -12.54 -1.66 -3.96
CA LEU A 281 -13.94 -1.67 -4.36
C LEU A 281 -14.72 -2.59 -3.42
N ALA A 282 -15.89 -2.15 -2.99
CA ALA A 282 -16.80 -3.00 -2.22
C ALA A 282 -17.27 -4.19 -3.08
N GLU A 283 -17.64 -5.30 -2.45
CA GLU A 283 -18.12 -6.50 -3.17
C GLU A 283 -19.32 -6.16 -4.08
N ASP A 284 -20.27 -5.38 -3.57
CA ASP A 284 -21.47 -4.90 -4.26
C ASP A 284 -21.25 -3.61 -5.06
N ALA A 285 -19.99 -3.21 -5.27
CA ALA A 285 -19.67 -2.00 -6.00
C ALA A 285 -20.13 -2.05 -7.45
N TRP A 286 -20.44 -0.88 -8.01
CA TRP A 286 -20.95 -0.82 -9.36
C TRP A 286 -20.48 0.38 -10.19
N ARG A 287 -20.51 0.21 -11.51
CA ARG A 287 -20.07 1.24 -12.48
C ARG A 287 -21.14 1.51 -13.54
N VAL A 288 -21.34 2.79 -13.83
CA VAL A 288 -22.18 3.28 -14.93
C VAL A 288 -21.37 4.25 -15.80
N GLU A 289 -21.44 4.08 -17.12
CA GLU A 289 -20.82 4.96 -18.12
C GLU A 289 -21.90 5.54 -19.04
N ASN A 290 -22.05 6.86 -19.09
CA ASN A 290 -23.05 7.55 -19.91
C ASN A 290 -24.47 6.93 -19.80
N GLY A 291 -24.85 6.55 -18.57
CA GLY A 291 -26.15 5.94 -18.25
C GLY A 291 -26.26 4.43 -18.51
N GLN A 292 -25.23 3.78 -19.06
CA GLN A 292 -25.18 2.33 -19.26
C GLN A 292 -24.44 1.65 -18.11
N ARG A 293 -25.00 0.54 -17.60
CA ARG A 293 -24.35 -0.27 -16.56
C ARG A 293 -23.15 -1.02 -17.16
N THR A 294 -21.96 -0.79 -16.61
CA THR A 294 -20.70 -1.37 -17.08
C THR A 294 -19.95 -2.15 -15.99
N GLY A 295 -20.45 -2.21 -14.76
CA GLY A 295 -19.92 -3.13 -13.75
C GLY A 295 -20.95 -3.39 -12.67
N ASN A 296 -21.05 -4.64 -12.24
CA ASN A 296 -22.06 -5.10 -11.27
C ASN A 296 -21.45 -5.64 -9.96
N SER A 297 -20.12 -5.71 -9.87
CA SER A 297 -19.41 -6.04 -8.64
C SER A 297 -18.03 -5.38 -8.62
N GLY A 298 -17.44 -5.24 -7.43
CA GLY A 298 -16.07 -4.76 -7.28
C GLY A 298 -15.05 -5.63 -8.01
N THR A 299 -15.22 -6.95 -7.97
CA THR A 299 -14.36 -7.91 -8.69
C THR A 299 -14.44 -7.72 -10.20
N GLU A 300 -15.65 -7.64 -10.77
CA GLU A 300 -15.83 -7.39 -12.21
C GLU A 300 -15.17 -6.08 -12.64
N ILE A 301 -15.30 -5.02 -11.85
CA ILE A 301 -14.69 -3.72 -12.16
C ILE A 301 -13.16 -3.82 -12.15
N ARG A 302 -12.55 -4.49 -11.15
CA ARG A 302 -11.09 -4.72 -11.10
C ARG A 302 -10.60 -5.54 -12.28
N ASP A 303 -11.25 -6.67 -12.57
CA ASP A 303 -10.90 -7.54 -13.69
C ASP A 303 -10.92 -6.78 -15.02
N ARG A 304 -11.92 -5.91 -15.19
CA ARG A 304 -12.02 -5.04 -16.37
C ARG A 304 -10.87 -4.03 -16.42
N LEU A 305 -10.52 -3.33 -15.33
CA LEU A 305 -9.38 -2.40 -15.31
C LEU A 305 -8.07 -3.05 -15.76
N GLU A 306 -7.86 -4.30 -15.36
CA GLU A 306 -6.60 -5.03 -15.61
C GLU A 306 -6.55 -5.71 -16.98
N SER A 307 -7.69 -6.19 -17.50
CA SER A 307 -7.72 -7.06 -18.67
C SER A 307 -8.64 -6.58 -19.81
N GLY A 308 -9.55 -5.65 -19.50
CA GLY A 308 -10.56 -5.10 -20.40
C GLY A 308 -9.94 -4.45 -21.64
N ALA A 309 -10.45 -4.82 -22.81
CA ALA A 309 -9.94 -4.32 -24.08
C ALA A 309 -10.19 -2.81 -24.26
N GLU A 310 -11.25 -2.30 -23.64
CA GLU A 310 -11.65 -0.90 -23.65
C GLU A 310 -10.58 0.03 -23.05
N TYR A 311 -9.87 -0.40 -22.01
CA TYR A 311 -8.86 0.44 -21.36
C TYR A 311 -7.52 0.41 -22.12
N ARG A 312 -7.23 -0.63 -22.92
CA ARG A 312 -5.94 -0.76 -23.65
C ARG A 312 -5.68 0.37 -24.63
N GLN A 313 -6.73 1.07 -25.06
CA GLN A 313 -6.63 2.19 -25.98
C GLN A 313 -6.23 3.49 -25.27
N ILE A 314 -6.33 3.55 -23.94
CA ILE A 314 -5.98 4.72 -23.12
C ILE A 314 -4.46 4.88 -23.11
N ARG A 315 -4.01 6.09 -23.45
CA ARG A 315 -2.57 6.43 -23.49
C ARG A 315 -2.17 7.36 -22.36
N ARG A 316 -3.06 8.28 -22.01
CA ARG A 316 -2.73 9.34 -21.05
C ARG A 316 -3.97 9.91 -20.39
N VAL A 317 -3.83 10.22 -19.10
CA VAL A 317 -4.72 11.10 -18.34
C VAL A 317 -4.02 12.45 -18.18
N ARG A 318 -4.74 13.55 -18.45
CA ARG A 318 -4.25 14.93 -18.32
C ARG A 318 -5.23 15.78 -17.53
N ASP A 319 -4.74 16.89 -16.99
CA ASP A 319 -5.54 17.93 -16.33
C ASP A 319 -6.47 17.39 -15.23
N LEU A 320 -5.99 16.36 -14.51
CA LEU A 320 -6.73 15.68 -13.47
C LEU A 320 -6.91 16.59 -12.25
N THR A 321 -8.16 16.89 -11.95
CA THR A 321 -8.58 17.69 -10.79
C THR A 321 -9.64 16.95 -9.98
N PHE A 322 -9.69 17.21 -8.68
CA PHE A 322 -10.64 16.58 -7.76
C PHE A 322 -11.44 17.62 -6.99
N HIS A 323 -12.70 17.30 -6.73
CA HIS A 323 -13.57 18.02 -5.80
C HIS A 323 -14.20 16.98 -4.86
N GLU A 324 -14.07 17.17 -3.55
CA GLU A 324 -14.61 16.25 -2.54
C GLU A 324 -15.69 16.96 -1.70
N TRP A 325 -16.76 16.23 -1.38
CA TRP A 325 -17.71 16.62 -0.33
C TRP A 325 -18.33 15.36 0.29
N HIS A 326 -18.43 15.32 1.62
CA HIS A 326 -18.97 14.16 2.35
C HIS A 326 -18.25 12.84 1.97
N HIS A 327 -18.96 11.94 1.30
CA HIS A 327 -18.47 10.66 0.79
C HIS A 327 -18.23 10.70 -0.73
N ASP A 328 -18.58 11.80 -1.40
CA ASP A 328 -18.44 11.95 -2.84
C ASP A 328 -17.07 12.53 -3.21
N VAL A 329 -16.44 11.94 -4.22
CA VAL A 329 -15.31 12.53 -4.93
C VAL A 329 -15.68 12.66 -6.40
N VAL A 330 -15.47 13.85 -6.97
CA VAL A 330 -15.59 14.07 -8.41
C VAL A 330 -14.22 14.36 -9.00
N ALA A 331 -13.80 13.50 -9.90
CA ALA A 331 -12.62 13.68 -10.71
C ALA A 331 -13.00 14.23 -12.09
N ARG A 332 -12.28 15.25 -12.56
CA ARG A 332 -12.38 15.76 -13.93
C ARG A 332 -11.02 15.67 -14.58
N PHE A 333 -10.97 15.09 -15.77
CA PHE A 333 -9.72 14.91 -16.52
C PHE A 333 -9.96 14.76 -18.02
N LEU A 334 -8.89 14.92 -18.78
CA LEU A 334 -8.84 14.60 -20.20
C LEU A 334 -8.22 13.22 -20.40
N LEU A 335 -8.83 12.41 -21.27
CA LEU A 335 -8.38 11.07 -21.60
C LEU A 335 -8.00 11.02 -23.08
N ASP A 336 -6.72 10.72 -23.34
CA ASP A 336 -6.21 10.54 -24.71
C ASP A 336 -6.30 9.05 -25.08
N ILE A 337 -7.11 8.74 -26.10
CA ILE A 337 -7.44 7.37 -26.54
C ILE A 337 -6.93 7.16 -27.96
N THR A 338 -6.38 5.98 -28.25
CA THR A 338 -5.99 5.60 -29.62
C THR A 338 -7.22 5.22 -30.43
N SER A 339 -7.52 5.95 -31.50
CA SER A 339 -8.66 5.72 -32.41
C SER A 339 -8.25 5.15 -33.78
N GLY A 340 -6.94 5.05 -34.05
CA GLY A 340 -6.38 4.47 -35.27
C GLY A 340 -4.85 4.31 -35.19
N PRO A 341 -4.16 3.83 -36.24
CA PRO A 341 -2.72 3.53 -36.21
C PRO A 341 -1.84 4.71 -35.80
N ASN A 342 -2.30 5.95 -36.03
CA ASN A 342 -1.64 7.21 -35.67
C ASN A 342 -2.64 8.30 -35.25
N GLU A 343 -3.84 7.91 -34.81
CA GLU A 343 -4.90 8.86 -34.46
C GLU A 343 -5.19 8.80 -32.97
N VAL A 344 -5.17 9.96 -32.32
CA VAL A 344 -5.47 10.14 -30.90
C VAL A 344 -6.70 11.02 -30.79
N THR A 345 -7.73 10.49 -30.13
CA THR A 345 -8.94 11.24 -29.79
C THR A 345 -8.88 11.58 -28.30
N THR A 346 -9.10 12.85 -27.98
CA THR A 346 -9.23 13.31 -26.59
C THR A 346 -10.71 13.41 -26.21
N VAL A 347 -11.07 12.83 -25.07
CA VAL A 347 -12.39 12.99 -24.45
C VAL A 347 -12.26 13.65 -23.09
N SER A 348 -13.28 14.42 -22.69
CA SER A 348 -13.43 14.93 -21.35
C SER A 348 -14.17 13.90 -20.51
N VAL A 349 -13.65 13.59 -19.33
CA VAL A 349 -14.25 12.63 -18.41
C VAL A 349 -14.53 13.31 -17.08
N THR A 350 -15.76 13.12 -16.59
CA THR A 350 -16.14 13.39 -15.20
C THR A 350 -16.51 12.07 -14.54
N GLU A 351 -15.72 11.63 -13.57
CA GLU A 351 -16.04 10.44 -12.76
C GLU A 351 -16.49 10.87 -11.37
N HIS A 352 -17.66 10.41 -10.97
CA HIS A 352 -18.21 10.53 -9.62
C HIS A 352 -17.99 9.23 -8.87
N PHE A 353 -17.38 9.32 -7.68
CA PHE A 353 -17.12 8.21 -6.80
C PHE A 353 -17.89 8.38 -5.49
N ASP A 354 -18.60 7.35 -5.05
CA ASP A 354 -19.12 7.24 -3.67
C ASP A 354 -18.17 6.39 -2.82
N ILE A 355 -17.57 6.99 -1.80
CA ILE A 355 -16.52 6.42 -0.95
C ILE A 355 -16.88 6.68 0.52
N PRO A 356 -17.79 5.90 1.14
CA PRO A 356 -18.20 6.13 2.52
C PRO A 356 -17.08 5.86 3.54
N ALA A 357 -16.23 4.86 3.26
CA ALA A 357 -15.15 4.40 4.15
C ALA A 357 -13.93 3.96 3.32
N GLY A 358 -13.35 2.78 3.59
CA GLY A 358 -12.15 2.27 2.91
C GLY A 358 -12.36 1.64 1.53
N ASP A 359 -13.59 1.60 0.99
CA ASP A 359 -13.92 0.96 -0.28
C ASP A 359 -14.80 1.86 -1.18
N ILE A 360 -14.53 1.90 -2.49
CA ILE A 360 -15.38 2.57 -3.49
C ILE A 360 -16.66 1.73 -3.67
N ARG A 361 -17.84 2.34 -3.51
CA ARG A 361 -19.14 1.66 -3.68
C ARG A 361 -19.81 1.93 -5.02
N SER A 362 -19.61 3.10 -5.59
CA SER A 362 -20.16 3.37 -6.92
C SER A 362 -19.27 4.31 -7.72
N ILE A 363 -19.30 4.11 -9.03
CA ILE A 363 -18.61 4.96 -10.00
C ILE A 363 -19.58 5.33 -11.12
N VAL A 364 -19.80 6.62 -11.32
CA VAL A 364 -20.57 7.14 -12.45
C VAL A 364 -19.64 7.98 -13.31
N ALA A 365 -19.36 7.49 -14.51
CA ALA A 365 -18.54 8.20 -15.49
C ALA A 365 -19.41 8.85 -16.56
N ILE A 366 -19.18 10.14 -16.78
CA ILE A 366 -19.71 10.92 -17.89
C ILE A 366 -18.55 11.21 -18.83
N ILE A 367 -18.65 10.73 -20.07
CA ILE A 367 -17.62 10.82 -21.09
C ILE A 367 -18.16 11.65 -22.24
N GLU A 368 -17.55 12.80 -22.49
CA GLU A 368 -17.97 13.78 -23.48
C GLU A 368 -16.83 14.03 -24.49
N PRO A 369 -17.14 14.35 -25.77
CA PRO A 369 -16.12 14.81 -26.70
C PRO A 369 -15.40 16.04 -26.13
N SER A 370 -14.07 16.05 -26.16
CA SER A 370 -13.32 17.25 -25.74
C SER A 370 -13.56 18.36 -26.78
N PRO A 371 -13.90 19.60 -26.37
CA PRO A 371 -14.02 20.71 -27.30
C PRO A 371 -12.65 20.93 -27.99
N PRO A 372 -12.63 21.26 -29.30
CA PRO A 372 -11.37 21.50 -30.00
C PRO A 372 -10.60 22.63 -29.30
N ILE A 373 -9.31 22.41 -29.08
CA ILE A 373 -8.39 23.42 -28.55
C ILE A 373 -8.47 24.62 -29.50
N SER A 374 -8.82 25.79 -28.96
CA SER A 374 -8.94 27.05 -29.71
C SER A 374 -7.59 27.73 -29.88
#